data_AF-A0A949XMF2-F1
#
_entry.id   AF-A0A949XMF2-F1
#
_cell.length_a   1.000
_cell.length_b   1.000
_cell.length_c   1.000
_cell.angle_alpha   90.00
_cell.angle_beta   90.00
_cell.angle_gamma   90.00
#
_symmetry.space_group_name_H-M   'P 1'
#
loop_
_entity.id
_entity.type
_entity.pdbx_description
1 polymer ?
#
loop_
_entity_poly.entity_id
_entity_poly.type
_entity_poly.pdbx_seq_one_letter_code
_entity_poly.pdbx_strand_id
1 'polypeptide(L)'
;MATSAQIKANRQNAQKSSGPTTDAGRETVSHNSTKHGLTGSFTLNTDADHAKFMELCKRLIENLNATTALEGNLILKMTESLWRSERAVMLQDECIDKLSFDDESVHADARKNLELYMRYQT
;
A
#
# COMPACT_ATOMS: atom_id res chain seq x y z
N MET A 1 -19.26 -26.68 -11.53
CA MET A 1 -20.38 -25.98 -12.21
C MET A 1 -21.34 -25.47 -11.15
N ALA A 2 -21.75 -24.20 -11.19
CA ALA A 2 -22.68 -23.65 -10.20
C ALA A 2 -24.11 -24.17 -10.45
N THR A 3 -24.85 -24.47 -9.38
CA THR A 3 -26.23 -24.97 -9.47
C THR A 3 -27.22 -23.85 -9.80
N SER A 4 -28.42 -24.21 -10.29
CA SER A 4 -29.49 -23.25 -10.57
C SER A 4 -29.88 -22.41 -9.36
N ALA A 5 -29.89 -23.03 -8.17
CA ALA A 5 -30.13 -22.36 -6.90
C ALA A 5 -29.02 -21.33 -6.57
N GLN A 6 -27.74 -21.69 -6.78
CA GLN A 6 -26.61 -20.78 -6.60
C GLN A 6 -26.66 -19.60 -7.58
N ILE A 7 -27.04 -19.82 -8.84
CA ILE A 7 -27.17 -18.75 -9.85
C ILE A 7 -28.28 -17.77 -9.46
N LYS A 8 -29.43 -18.26 -8.98
CA LYS A 8 -30.55 -17.41 -8.55
C LYS A 8 -30.18 -16.57 -7.32
N ALA A 9 -29.51 -17.17 -6.34
CA ALA A 9 -29.02 -16.46 -5.16
C ALA A 9 -27.98 -15.38 -5.54
N ASN A 10 -27.01 -15.70 -6.41
CA ASN A 10 -26.01 -14.75 -6.87
C ASN A 10 -26.64 -13.54 -7.60
N ARG A 11 -27.67 -13.74 -8.42
CA ARG A 11 -28.40 -12.62 -9.05
C ARG A 11 -29.10 -11.72 -8.04
N GLN A 12 -29.74 -12.29 -7.02
CA GLN A 12 -30.39 -11.51 -5.96
C GLN A 12 -29.38 -10.74 -5.09
N ASN A 13 -28.24 -11.36 -4.79
CA ASN A 13 -27.17 -10.73 -4.03
C ASN A 13 -26.48 -9.61 -4.84
N ALA A 14 -26.30 -9.79 -6.16
CA ALA A 14 -25.73 -8.77 -7.03
C ALA A 14 -26.58 -7.48 -7.07
N GLN A 15 -27.92 -7.58 -6.98
CA GLN A 15 -28.80 -6.41 -6.89
C GLN A 15 -28.62 -5.60 -5.59
N LYS A 16 -28.08 -6.23 -4.53
CA LYS A 16 -27.79 -5.58 -3.24
C LYS A 16 -26.34 -5.09 -3.13
N SER A 17 -25.48 -5.49 -4.05
CA SER A 17 -24.04 -5.21 -4.04
C SER A 17 -23.60 -4.70 -5.42
N SER A 18 -24.06 -3.51 -5.80
CA SER A 18 -23.71 -2.86 -7.07
C SER A 18 -22.30 -2.27 -7.09
N GLY A 19 -21.52 -2.44 -6.02
CA GLY A 19 -20.24 -1.77 -5.83
C GLY A 19 -20.39 -0.24 -5.75
N PRO A 20 -19.27 0.49 -5.62
CA PRO A 20 -19.28 1.95 -5.64
C PRO A 20 -19.61 2.48 -7.05
N THR A 21 -20.64 3.32 -7.15
CA THR A 21 -21.08 3.93 -8.42
C THR A 21 -20.51 5.34 -8.64
N THR A 22 -20.09 6.02 -7.57
CA THR A 22 -19.51 7.36 -7.61
C THR A 22 -17.99 7.32 -7.80
N ASP A 23 -17.39 8.40 -8.34
CA ASP A 23 -15.93 8.50 -8.46
C ASP A 23 -15.24 8.44 -7.09
N ALA A 24 -15.76 9.18 -6.09
CA ALA A 24 -15.26 9.13 -4.72
C ALA A 24 -15.38 7.74 -4.07
N GLY A 25 -16.48 7.03 -4.35
CA GLY A 25 -16.65 5.65 -3.88
C GLY A 25 -15.69 4.69 -4.56
N ARG A 26 -15.41 4.88 -5.86
CA ARG A 26 -14.44 4.08 -6.62
C ARG A 26 -13.01 4.33 -6.12
N GLU A 27 -12.66 5.57 -5.83
CA GLU A 27 -11.38 5.96 -5.23
C GLU A 27 -11.21 5.29 -3.86
N THR A 28 -12.21 5.40 -2.99
CA THR A 28 -12.20 4.75 -1.67
C THR A 28 -11.98 3.23 -1.80
N VAL A 29 -12.71 2.57 -2.70
CA VAL A 29 -12.57 1.12 -2.90
C VAL A 29 -11.28 0.73 -3.60
N SER A 30 -10.66 1.62 -4.40
CA SER A 30 -9.36 1.36 -5.02
C SER A 30 -8.26 1.14 -3.98
N HIS A 31 -8.32 1.88 -2.87
CA HIS A 31 -7.41 1.74 -1.74
C HIS A 31 -7.59 0.43 -0.96
N ASN A 32 -8.75 -0.25 -1.05
CA ASN A 32 -8.95 -1.55 -0.39
C ASN A 32 -8.02 -2.65 -0.94
N SER A 33 -7.52 -2.47 -2.16
CA SER A 33 -6.55 -3.40 -2.77
C SER A 33 -5.11 -3.16 -2.28
N THR A 34 -4.85 -2.03 -1.62
CA THR A 34 -3.54 -1.66 -1.11
C THR A 34 -3.20 -2.50 0.12
N LYS A 35 -2.34 -3.51 -0.06
CA LYS A 35 -1.92 -4.40 1.04
C LYS A 35 -0.75 -3.81 1.84
N HIS A 36 0.34 -3.50 1.13
CA HIS A 36 1.60 -3.06 1.75
C HIS A 36 1.98 -1.61 1.38
N GLY A 37 1.32 -1.01 0.37
CA GLY A 37 1.57 0.38 -0.03
C GLY A 37 2.91 0.63 -0.73
N LEU A 38 3.57 -0.43 -1.22
CA LEU A 38 4.86 -0.33 -1.95
C LEU A 38 4.67 -0.18 -3.46
N THR A 39 3.48 -0.47 -3.97
CA THR A 39 3.15 -0.45 -5.41
C THR A 39 1.92 0.39 -5.67
N GLY A 40 1.74 0.80 -6.94
CA GLY A 40 0.64 1.68 -7.35
C GLY A 40 0.91 3.14 -7.01
N SER A 41 -0.18 3.93 -6.93
CA SER A 41 -0.12 5.34 -6.57
C SER A 41 0.35 5.52 -5.13
N PHE A 42 1.26 6.47 -4.91
CA PHE A 42 1.71 6.81 -3.56
C PHE A 42 0.54 7.32 -2.72
N THR A 43 0.34 6.70 -1.56
CA THR A 43 -0.79 6.97 -0.67
C THR A 43 -0.34 6.91 0.78
N LEU A 44 -0.82 7.86 1.56
CA LEU A 44 -0.61 7.97 3.00
C LEU A 44 -1.95 7.69 3.66
N ASN A 45 -1.99 6.63 4.48
CA ASN A 45 -3.24 6.03 4.95
C ASN A 45 -3.74 6.64 6.26
N THR A 46 -2.85 7.27 7.04
CA THR A 46 -3.17 7.82 8.36
C THR A 46 -2.69 9.26 8.49
N ASP A 47 -3.39 10.07 9.29
CA ASP A 47 -2.98 11.45 9.57
C ASP A 47 -1.56 11.51 10.19
N ALA A 48 -1.19 10.49 10.97
CA ALA A 48 0.15 10.35 11.51
C ALA A 48 1.22 10.14 10.42
N ASP A 49 0.91 9.34 9.39
CA ASP A 49 1.80 9.16 8.23
C ASP A 49 1.94 10.46 7.43
N HIS A 50 0.84 11.20 7.24
CA HIS A 50 0.87 12.53 6.62
C HIS A 50 1.79 13.49 7.37
N ALA A 51 1.68 13.55 8.69
CA ALA A 51 2.54 14.42 9.50
C ALA A 51 4.03 14.06 9.36
N LYS A 52 4.38 12.78 9.47
CA LYS A 52 5.76 12.29 9.33
C LYS A 52 6.32 12.53 7.92
N PHE A 53 5.51 12.31 6.89
CA PHE A 53 5.91 12.54 5.51
C PHE A 53 6.21 14.03 5.26
N MET A 54 5.34 14.91 5.76
CA MET A 54 5.54 16.37 5.66
C MET A 54 6.79 16.83 6.43
N GLU A 55 7.07 16.25 7.59
CA GLU A 55 8.29 16.50 8.35
C GLU A 55 9.55 16.08 7.57
N LEU A 56 9.52 14.90 6.93
CA LEU A 56 10.61 14.42 6.08
C LEU A 56 10.84 15.35 4.88
N CYS A 57 9.77 15.75 4.18
CA CYS A 57 9.82 16.72 3.09
C CYS A 57 10.46 18.04 3.55
N LYS A 58 9.99 18.61 4.66
CA LYS A 58 10.50 19.86 5.22
C LYS A 58 11.99 19.77 5.52
N ARG A 59 12.41 18.69 6.19
CA ARG A 59 13.81 18.44 6.52
C ARG A 59 14.69 18.33 5.27
N LEU A 60 14.20 17.71 4.20
CA LEU A 60 14.94 17.62 2.93
C LEU A 60 15.05 18.97 2.22
N ILE A 61 13.98 19.78 2.23
CA ILE A 61 14.00 21.14 1.68
C ILE A 61 15.05 21.99 2.39
N GLU A 62 15.06 21.95 3.73
CA GLU A 62 16.02 22.69 4.56
C GLU A 62 17.46 22.21 4.32
N ASN A 63 17.70 20.90 4.30
CA ASN A 63 19.05 20.34 4.12
C ASN A 63 19.64 20.60 2.74
N LEU A 64 18.80 20.59 1.70
CA LEU A 64 19.23 20.76 0.31
C LEU A 64 19.13 22.22 -0.16
N ASN A 65 18.67 23.14 0.69
CA ASN A 65 18.43 24.54 0.36
C ASN A 65 17.62 24.72 -0.93
N ALA A 66 16.57 23.91 -1.11
CA ALA A 66 15.75 23.98 -2.31
C ALA A 66 14.98 25.31 -2.35
N THR A 67 15.15 26.03 -3.46
CA THR A 67 14.58 27.37 -3.69
C THR A 67 13.71 27.43 -4.93
N THR A 68 13.87 26.48 -5.85
CA THR A 68 13.13 26.41 -7.11
C THR A 68 12.02 25.36 -7.07
N ALA A 69 11.00 25.55 -7.91
CA ALA A 69 9.91 24.57 -8.05
C ALA A 69 10.42 23.20 -8.58
N LEU A 70 11.48 23.20 -9.39
CA LEU A 70 12.09 21.96 -9.87
C LEU A 70 12.70 21.15 -8.72
N GLU A 71 13.48 21.81 -7.86
CA GLU A 71 14.07 21.19 -6.67
C GLU A 71 12.99 20.67 -5.73
N GLY A 72 11.92 21.44 -5.51
CA GLY A 72 10.77 20.98 -4.72
C GLY A 72 10.14 19.70 -5.27
N ASN A 73 9.94 19.60 -6.59
CA ASN A 73 9.43 18.39 -7.24
C ASN A 73 10.40 17.19 -7.11
N LEU A 74 11.71 17.44 -7.21
CA LEU A 74 12.72 16.39 -7.01
C LEU A 74 12.72 15.90 -5.57
N ILE A 75 12.64 16.81 -4.60
CA ILE A 75 12.57 16.47 -3.18
C ILE A 75 11.32 15.67 -2.86
N LEU A 76 10.16 16.02 -3.45
CA LEU A 76 8.95 15.24 -3.26
C LEU A 76 9.14 13.79 -3.74
N LYS A 77 9.71 13.60 -4.94
CA LYS A 77 10.03 12.25 -5.46
C LYS A 77 11.03 11.51 -4.58
N MET A 78 12.05 12.20 -4.07
CA MET A 78 13.02 11.63 -3.14
C MET A 78 12.33 11.18 -1.85
N THR A 79 11.46 12.02 -1.30
CA THR A 79 10.68 11.72 -0.08
C THR A 79 9.81 10.49 -0.29
N GLU A 80 9.06 10.42 -1.40
CA GLU A 80 8.26 9.24 -1.75
C GLU A 80 9.10 7.97 -1.85
N SER A 81 10.29 8.08 -2.45
CA SER A 81 11.21 6.95 -2.63
C SER A 81 11.78 6.47 -1.29
N LEU A 82 12.21 7.39 -0.43
CA LEU A 82 12.66 7.09 0.93
C LEU A 82 11.54 6.45 1.76
N TRP A 83 10.34 7.01 1.72
CA TRP A 83 9.18 6.49 2.43
C TRP A 83 8.83 5.07 2.00
N ARG A 84 8.85 4.80 0.68
CA ARG A 84 8.66 3.45 0.15
C ARG A 84 9.76 2.51 0.64
N SER A 85 11.00 2.95 0.64
CA SER A 85 12.13 2.15 1.11
C SER A 85 12.03 1.81 2.61
N GLU A 86 11.58 2.74 3.45
CA GLU A 86 11.38 2.48 4.88
C GLU A 86 10.25 1.47 5.11
N ARG A 87 9.11 1.63 4.42
CA ARG A 87 8.00 0.65 4.49
C ARG A 87 8.39 -0.74 4.01
N ALA A 88 9.25 -0.78 3.01
CA ALA A 88 9.84 -1.98 2.46
C ALA A 88 10.67 -2.74 3.51
N VAL A 89 11.53 -2.04 4.24
CA VAL A 89 12.29 -2.63 5.37
C VAL A 89 11.35 -3.09 6.48
N MET A 90 10.36 -2.30 6.88
CA MET A 90 9.40 -2.71 7.91
C MET A 90 8.64 -3.99 7.52
N LEU A 91 8.24 -4.12 6.26
CA LEU A 91 7.60 -5.33 5.75
C LEU A 91 8.54 -6.53 5.78
N GLN A 92 9.82 -6.33 5.44
CA GLN A 92 10.83 -7.37 5.52
C GLN A 92 10.98 -7.87 6.97
N ASP A 93 11.09 -6.96 7.94
CA ASP A 93 11.22 -7.29 9.36
C ASP A 93 9.99 -8.04 9.87
N GLU A 94 8.78 -7.60 9.49
CA GLU A 94 7.53 -8.29 9.83
C GLU A 94 7.48 -9.71 9.24
N CYS A 95 7.94 -9.90 8.01
CA CYS A 95 8.01 -11.22 7.38
C CYS A 95 9.02 -12.12 8.10
N ILE A 96 10.18 -11.60 8.49
CA ILE A 96 11.20 -12.35 9.23
C ILE A 96 10.68 -12.75 10.61
N ASP A 97 10.04 -11.83 11.33
CA ASP A 97 9.42 -12.11 12.63
C ASP A 97 8.36 -13.21 12.52
N LYS A 98 7.48 -13.12 11.52
CA LYS A 98 6.47 -14.16 11.23
C LYS A 98 7.07 -15.53 10.92
N LEU A 99 8.23 -15.57 10.28
CA LEU A 99 8.96 -16.82 10.01
C LEU A 99 9.62 -17.42 11.25
N SER A 100 9.71 -16.68 12.35
CA SER A 100 10.29 -17.16 13.60
C SER A 100 9.31 -17.97 14.48
N PHE A 101 8.00 -17.90 14.22
CA PHE A 101 6.97 -18.64 14.95
C PHE A 101 6.82 -20.08 14.41
N ASP A 102 6.47 -21.07 15.23
CA ASP A 102 6.26 -22.47 14.78
C ASP A 102 4.87 -22.73 14.13
N ASP A 103 4.40 -21.82 13.27
CA ASP A 103 3.13 -21.96 12.54
C ASP A 103 3.36 -21.98 11.02
N GLU A 104 3.14 -23.14 10.41
CA GLU A 104 3.36 -23.39 8.98
C GLU A 104 2.41 -22.58 8.07
N SER A 105 1.21 -22.25 8.54
CA SER A 105 0.28 -21.38 7.81
C SER A 105 0.76 -19.93 7.80
N VAL A 106 1.33 -19.45 8.91
CA VAL A 106 1.90 -18.10 9.01
C VAL A 106 3.16 -17.97 8.13
N HIS A 107 3.95 -19.03 8.05
CA HIS A 107 5.15 -19.09 7.20
C HIS A 107 4.83 -18.95 5.71
N ALA A 108 3.79 -19.63 5.25
CA ALA A 108 3.39 -19.60 3.84
C ALA A 108 3.00 -18.18 3.39
N ASP A 109 2.27 -17.44 4.22
CA ASP A 109 1.89 -16.05 3.93
C ASP A 109 3.11 -15.11 3.99
N ALA A 110 3.96 -15.26 5.02
CA ALA A 110 5.19 -14.47 5.17
C ALA A 110 6.15 -14.64 3.98
N ARG A 111 6.38 -15.89 3.52
CA ARG A 111 7.22 -16.17 2.34
C ARG A 111 6.66 -15.51 1.08
N LYS A 112 5.35 -15.62 0.85
CA LYS A 112 4.69 -15.01 -0.31
C LYS A 112 4.81 -13.50 -0.33
N ASN A 113 4.65 -12.85 0.83
CA ASN A 113 4.80 -11.40 0.96
C ASN A 113 6.26 -10.96 0.79
N LEU A 114 7.21 -11.73 1.32
CA LEU A 114 8.64 -11.46 1.14
C LEU A 114 9.10 -11.64 -0.32
N GLU A 115 8.66 -12.68 -1.00
CA GLU A 115 8.93 -12.87 -2.44
C GLU A 115 8.35 -11.72 -3.28
N LEU A 116 7.14 -11.28 -2.96
CA LEU A 116 6.51 -10.14 -3.63
C LEU A 116 7.35 -8.88 -3.41
N TYR A 117 7.79 -8.63 -2.18
CA TYR A 117 8.65 -7.50 -1.84
C TYR A 117 9.97 -7.51 -2.62
N MET A 118 10.68 -8.65 -2.64
CA MET A 118 11.97 -8.79 -3.34
C MET A 118 11.89 -8.47 -4.84
N ARG A 119 10.74 -8.71 -5.49
CA ARG A 119 10.52 -8.36 -6.91
C ARG A 119 10.47 -6.87 -7.20
N TYR A 120 10.21 -6.04 -6.18
CA TYR A 120 10.09 -4.59 -6.30
C TYR A 120 11.31 -3.85 -5.73
N GLN A 121 12.34 -4.58 -5.29
CA GLN A 121 13.58 -4.01 -4.75
C GLN A 121 14.69 -3.85 -5.83
N THR A 122 14.47 -4.37 -7.05
CA THR A 122 15.32 -4.17 -8.24
C THR A 122 14.80 -3.04 -9.12
#